data_AF-A0A5P2W9K3-F1
#
_entry.id   AF-A0A5P2W9K3-F1
#
_cell.length_a   1.000
_cell.length_b   1.000
_cell.length_c   1.000
_cell.angle_alpha   90.00
_cell.angle_beta   90.00
_cell.angle_gamma   90.00
#
_symmetry.space_group_name_H-M   'P 1'
#
loop_
_entity.id
_entity.type
_entity.pdbx_description
1 polymer ?
#
loop_
_entity_poly.entity_id
_entity_poly.type
_entity_poly.pdbx_seq_one_letter_code
_entity_poly.pdbx_strand_id
1 'polypeptide(L)'
;MGVQPGQHSLQQAQVMKTVVMAVDESLEKTSGHIDAALRVPFAESLADYAADTASTIGLGDRDYVRNGSPSKPAWKDDEGVHMAVPRYTLLRVARALSEDSTAYVTLRGATTHHAAEVLTAVPRRATGVDLTVPPMLNSHVFGAFDAFATAVRRDLGKERAAEWDRKVFEEATARQSVPPPYAKDPVGHLVASWQQTLREGGLENSADVLEQQNAVMVDIWGKATGLGDKVRDSLHDDALNDTSAARGNALRNLS
;
A
#
# COMPACT_ATOMS: atom_id res chain seq x y z
N MET A 1 20.64 17.92 -10.74
CA MET A 1 20.89 16.62 -10.09
C MET A 1 19.54 15.93 -9.96
N GLY A 2 19.34 14.81 -10.63
CA GLY A 2 18.06 14.11 -10.63
C GLY A 2 17.82 13.44 -9.28
N VAL A 3 16.70 13.76 -8.64
CA VAL A 3 16.23 13.08 -7.44
C VAL A 3 15.81 11.67 -7.88
N GLN A 4 16.48 10.64 -7.38
CA GLN A 4 15.95 9.28 -7.49
C GLN A 4 14.63 9.22 -6.70
N PRO A 5 13.55 8.63 -7.23
CA PRO A 5 12.32 8.41 -6.48
C PRO A 5 12.63 7.77 -5.12
N GLY A 6 12.03 8.30 -4.05
CA GLY A 6 12.26 7.83 -2.67
C GLY A 6 13.48 8.42 -1.95
N GLN A 7 14.34 9.20 -2.61
CA GLN A 7 15.41 9.94 -1.91
C GLN A 7 14.97 11.36 -1.55
N HIS A 8 14.49 11.52 -0.33
CA HIS A 8 14.05 12.80 0.20
C HIS A 8 15.14 13.47 1.04
N SER A 9 15.24 14.80 0.98
CA SER A 9 15.97 15.55 2.00
C SER A 9 15.19 15.57 3.32
N LEU A 10 15.89 15.76 4.44
CA LEU A 10 15.25 15.95 5.76
C LEU A 10 14.18 17.05 5.73
N GLN A 11 14.43 18.12 4.97
CA GLN A 11 13.46 19.20 4.80
C GLN A 11 12.20 18.75 4.05
N GLN A 12 12.35 17.98 2.96
CA GLN A 12 11.20 17.43 2.23
C GLN A 12 10.37 16.49 3.11
N ALA A 13 11.01 15.57 3.81
CA ALA A 13 10.32 14.66 4.74
C ALA A 13 9.62 15.42 5.89
N GLN A 14 10.24 16.47 6.42
CA GLN A 14 9.62 17.32 7.43
C GLN A 14 8.41 18.08 6.89
N VAL A 15 8.49 18.62 5.67
CA VAL A 15 7.36 19.29 5.01
C VAL A 15 6.22 18.30 4.79
N MET A 16 6.50 17.11 4.27
CA MET A 16 5.49 16.06 4.08
C MET A 16 4.81 15.69 5.40
N LYS A 17 5.59 15.47 6.48
CA LYS A 17 5.06 15.25 7.83
C LYS A 17 4.11 16.37 8.24
N THR A 18 4.51 17.63 8.08
CA THR A 18 3.68 18.79 8.44
C THR A 18 2.39 18.84 7.62
N VAL A 19 2.44 18.55 6.32
CA VAL A 19 1.26 18.51 5.45
C VAL A 19 0.29 17.42 5.89
N VAL A 20 0.76 16.19 6.13
CA VAL A 20 -0.08 15.08 6.61
C VAL A 20 -0.77 15.43 7.93
N MET A 21 -0.04 16.00 8.88
CA MET A 21 -0.60 16.42 10.18
C MET A 21 -1.63 17.54 10.03
N ALA A 22 -1.37 18.53 9.20
CA ALA A 22 -2.29 19.64 8.96
C ALA A 22 -3.57 19.19 8.24
N VAL A 23 -3.45 18.27 7.28
CA VAL A 23 -4.60 17.68 6.61
C VAL A 23 -5.43 16.88 7.62
N ASP A 24 -4.82 16.03 8.44
CA ASP A 24 -5.52 15.27 9.48
C ASP A 24 -6.28 16.18 10.47
N GLU A 25 -5.67 17.28 10.92
CA GLU A 25 -6.36 18.27 11.76
C GLU A 25 -7.54 18.92 11.01
N SER A 26 -7.40 19.17 9.72
CA SER A 26 -8.47 19.76 8.91
C SER A 26 -9.67 18.82 8.74
N LEU A 27 -9.47 17.50 8.78
CA LEU A 27 -10.54 16.51 8.63
C LEU A 27 -11.64 16.69 9.69
N GLU A 28 -11.28 17.12 10.92
CA GLU A 28 -12.26 17.40 11.97
C GLU A 28 -13.21 18.55 11.59
N LYS A 29 -12.71 19.52 10.82
CA LYS A 29 -13.44 20.73 10.40
C LYS A 29 -14.22 20.52 9.10
N THR A 30 -13.84 19.52 8.31
CA THR A 30 -14.42 19.22 6.98
C THR A 30 -15.27 17.94 6.96
N SER A 31 -15.75 17.51 8.13
CA SER A 31 -16.55 16.28 8.26
C SER A 31 -15.84 15.03 7.70
N GLY A 32 -14.52 14.97 7.80
CA GLY A 32 -13.71 13.83 7.35
C GLY A 32 -13.28 13.87 5.89
N HIS A 33 -13.51 14.97 5.17
CA HIS A 33 -13.22 15.07 3.74
C HIS A 33 -12.02 15.97 3.42
N ILE A 34 -11.22 15.56 2.44
CA ILE A 34 -10.22 16.42 1.79
C ILE A 34 -10.89 17.07 0.57
N ASP A 35 -10.58 18.34 0.31
CA ASP A 35 -11.01 19.05 -0.90
C ASP A 35 -10.67 18.21 -2.15
N ALA A 36 -11.64 18.01 -3.04
CA ALA A 36 -11.49 17.16 -4.21
C ALA A 36 -10.30 17.58 -5.10
N ALA A 37 -10.01 18.88 -5.21
CA ALA A 37 -8.89 19.39 -6.01
C ALA A 37 -7.51 19.03 -5.43
N LEU A 38 -7.44 18.68 -4.14
CA LEU A 38 -6.19 18.35 -3.45
C LEU A 38 -5.93 16.84 -3.36
N ARG A 39 -6.94 15.99 -3.58
CA ARG A 39 -6.81 14.53 -3.36
C ARG A 39 -5.75 13.90 -4.24
N VAL A 40 -5.83 14.10 -5.56
CA VAL A 40 -4.87 13.49 -6.50
C VAL A 40 -3.45 14.04 -6.30
N PRO A 41 -3.20 15.37 -6.29
CA PRO A 41 -1.84 15.88 -6.10
C PRO A 41 -1.21 15.47 -4.77
N PHE A 42 -2.01 15.38 -3.71
CA PHE A 42 -1.51 14.93 -2.42
C PHE A 42 -1.23 13.43 -2.41
N ALA A 43 -2.09 12.60 -3.01
CA ALA A 43 -1.84 11.18 -3.17
C ALA A 43 -0.57 10.88 -4.00
N GLU A 44 -0.33 11.63 -5.07
CA GLU A 44 0.91 11.54 -5.87
C GLU A 44 2.14 11.88 -5.02
N SER A 45 2.07 12.95 -4.24
CA SER A 45 3.19 13.34 -3.36
C SER A 45 3.43 12.32 -2.24
N LEU A 46 2.37 11.72 -1.69
CA LEU A 46 2.45 10.71 -0.63
C LEU A 46 2.90 9.34 -1.16
N ALA A 47 2.61 9.03 -2.42
CA ALA A 47 3.06 7.80 -3.09
C ALA A 47 4.60 7.70 -3.15
N ASP A 48 5.32 8.83 -3.24
CA ASP A 48 6.79 8.88 -3.14
C ASP A 48 7.34 8.50 -1.75
N TYR A 49 6.47 8.34 -0.75
CA TYR A 49 6.76 7.90 0.61
C TYR A 49 6.17 6.51 0.90
N ALA A 50 6.08 5.63 -0.11
CA ALA A 50 5.47 4.30 0.03
C ALA A 50 6.09 3.45 1.14
N ALA A 51 7.42 3.46 1.29
CA ALA A 51 8.11 2.74 2.36
C ALA A 51 7.74 3.27 3.75
N ASP A 52 7.85 4.59 3.95
CA ASP A 52 7.45 5.25 5.20
C ASP A 52 5.97 5.04 5.54
N THR A 53 5.12 5.03 4.52
CA THR A 53 3.68 4.75 4.64
C THR A 53 3.44 3.31 5.06
N ALA A 54 4.14 2.35 4.44
CA ALA A 54 4.06 0.93 4.80
C ALA A 54 4.52 0.69 6.25
N SER A 55 5.64 1.27 6.68
CA SER A 55 6.14 1.15 8.05
C SER A 55 5.22 1.81 9.08
N THR A 56 4.55 2.91 8.71
CA THR A 56 3.59 3.59 9.58
C THR A 56 2.25 2.84 9.69
N ILE A 57 1.71 2.32 8.58
CA ILE A 57 0.41 1.62 8.52
C ILE A 57 0.52 0.18 9.03
N GLY A 58 1.63 -0.48 8.73
CA GLY A 58 1.91 -1.88 8.99
C GLY A 58 2.08 -2.22 10.48
N LEU A 59 2.80 -3.31 10.75
CA LEU A 59 3.04 -3.77 12.11
C LEU A 59 4.08 -2.91 12.84
N GLY A 60 3.60 -1.87 13.52
CA GLY A 60 4.20 -1.28 14.73
C GLY A 60 5.73 -1.14 14.75
N ASP A 61 6.33 -0.69 13.65
CA ASP A 61 7.76 -0.44 13.57
C ASP A 61 8.14 0.52 14.71
N ARG A 62 9.09 0.09 15.54
CA ARG A 62 9.43 0.79 16.79
C ARG A 62 9.98 2.19 16.52
N ASP A 63 10.74 2.37 15.45
CA ASP A 63 11.32 3.66 15.11
C ASP A 63 10.24 4.59 14.56
N TYR A 64 9.30 4.09 13.75
CA TYR A 64 8.15 4.88 13.29
C TYR A 64 7.20 5.24 14.43
N VAL A 65 6.97 4.34 15.38
CA VAL A 65 6.18 4.64 16.59
C VAL A 65 6.88 5.71 17.43
N ARG A 66 8.20 5.59 17.63
CA ARG A 66 8.99 6.55 18.41
C ARG A 66 9.04 7.93 17.75
N ASN A 67 9.21 7.98 16.44
CA ASN A 67 9.40 9.21 15.67
C ASN A 67 8.09 9.78 15.10
N GLY A 68 6.98 9.04 15.19
CA GLY A 68 5.67 9.46 14.69
C GLY A 68 5.03 10.60 15.48
N SER A 69 5.48 10.88 16.71
CA SER A 69 4.94 11.97 17.53
C SER A 69 5.03 13.33 16.81
N PRO A 70 4.04 14.23 16.95
CA PRO A 70 4.09 15.57 16.36
C PRO A 70 5.29 16.41 16.80
N SER A 71 5.80 16.16 18.01
CA SER A 71 6.96 16.88 18.57
C SER A 71 8.31 16.36 18.06
N LYS A 72 8.33 15.24 17.34
CA LYS A 72 9.55 14.66 16.76
C LYS A 72 9.72 15.11 15.32
N PRO A 73 10.90 15.59 14.91
CA PRO A 73 11.14 15.92 13.52
C PRO A 73 11.20 14.65 12.65
N ALA A 74 11.19 14.84 11.33
CA ALA A 74 11.71 13.81 10.41
C ALA A 74 13.15 13.43 10.81
N TRP A 75 13.54 12.19 10.58
CA TRP A 75 14.87 11.69 10.97
C TRP A 75 15.62 11.09 9.78
N LYS A 76 16.92 10.87 10.00
CA LYS A 76 17.81 10.21 9.06
C LYS A 76 18.61 9.14 9.81
N ASP A 77 18.76 7.98 9.19
CA ASP A 77 19.63 6.90 9.63
C ASP A 77 20.43 6.33 8.43
N ASP A 78 20.92 5.10 8.56
CA ASP A 78 21.71 4.41 7.54
C ASP A 78 20.86 3.94 6.34
N GLU A 79 19.54 3.80 6.52
CA GLU A 79 18.60 3.37 5.48
C GLU A 79 18.08 4.56 4.68
N GLY A 80 18.01 5.74 5.30
CA GLY A 80 17.72 6.96 4.56
C GLY A 80 17.10 8.06 5.41
N VAL A 81 16.31 8.90 4.76
CA VAL A 81 15.51 9.95 5.38
C VAL A 81 14.09 9.46 5.49
N HIS A 82 13.48 9.66 6.66
CA HIS A 82 12.18 9.10 6.99
C HIS A 82 11.19 10.15 7.48
N MET A 83 9.95 9.96 7.04
CA MET A 83 8.75 10.67 7.46
C MET A 83 7.89 9.71 8.30
N ALA A 84 7.76 9.99 9.60
CA ALA A 84 6.80 9.29 10.45
C ALA A 84 5.76 10.25 11.02
N VAL A 85 4.53 9.78 11.02
CA VAL A 85 3.35 10.40 11.63
C VAL A 85 2.66 9.36 12.52
N PRO A 86 1.72 9.76 13.39
CA PRO A 86 0.93 8.78 14.11
C PRO A 86 0.15 7.90 13.13
N ARG A 87 0.12 6.59 13.38
CA ARG A 87 -0.57 5.63 12.51
C ARG A 87 -2.01 6.03 12.20
N TYR A 88 -2.77 6.48 13.20
CA TYR A 88 -4.16 6.91 13.03
C TYR A 88 -4.29 8.13 12.11
N THR A 89 -3.37 9.10 12.21
CA THR A 89 -3.32 10.25 11.31
C THR A 89 -3.16 9.79 9.86
N LEU A 90 -2.19 8.90 9.59
CA LEU A 90 -1.98 8.43 8.23
C LEU A 90 -3.15 7.59 7.70
N LEU A 91 -3.75 6.74 8.53
CA LEU A 91 -4.94 5.95 8.15
C LEU A 91 -6.11 6.86 7.76
N ARG A 92 -6.41 7.91 8.54
CA ARG A 92 -7.50 8.85 8.25
C ARG A 92 -7.26 9.64 6.98
N VAL A 93 -6.03 10.16 6.82
CA VAL A 93 -5.64 10.92 5.61
C VAL A 93 -5.70 10.03 4.36
N ALA A 94 -5.08 8.85 4.39
CA ALA A 94 -5.08 7.93 3.26
C ALA A 94 -6.51 7.46 2.89
N ARG A 95 -7.37 7.21 3.90
CA ARG A 95 -8.78 6.90 3.66
C ARG A 95 -9.53 8.06 2.99
N ALA A 96 -9.34 9.29 3.47
CA ALA A 96 -10.00 10.46 2.91
C ALA A 96 -9.54 10.78 1.47
N LEU A 97 -8.25 10.55 1.18
CA LEU A 97 -7.72 10.61 -0.18
C LEU A 97 -8.39 9.57 -1.09
N SER A 98 -8.61 8.35 -0.57
CA SER A 98 -9.18 7.22 -1.31
C SER A 98 -10.63 7.39 -1.74
N GLU A 99 -11.32 8.46 -1.31
CA GLU A 99 -12.63 8.84 -1.86
C GLU A 99 -12.57 9.15 -3.36
N ASP A 100 -11.39 9.55 -3.85
CA ASP A 100 -11.09 9.68 -5.26
C ASP A 100 -10.42 8.39 -5.79
N SER A 101 -10.95 7.83 -6.88
CA SER A 101 -10.45 6.57 -7.45
C SER A 101 -9.01 6.66 -7.91
N THR A 102 -8.60 7.80 -8.48
CA THR A 102 -7.24 8.03 -8.96
C THR A 102 -6.27 8.18 -7.81
N ALA A 103 -6.65 8.90 -6.76
CA ALA A 103 -5.86 8.96 -5.54
C ALA A 103 -5.66 7.57 -4.91
N TYR A 104 -6.72 6.76 -4.85
CA TYR A 104 -6.65 5.38 -4.35
C TYR A 104 -5.70 4.51 -5.17
N VAL A 105 -5.86 4.49 -6.50
CA VAL A 105 -5.00 3.70 -7.40
C VAL A 105 -3.54 4.15 -7.34
N THR A 106 -3.30 5.45 -7.21
CA THR A 106 -1.95 6.02 -7.07
C THR A 106 -1.26 5.50 -5.82
N LEU A 107 -1.92 5.62 -4.65
CA LEU A 107 -1.39 5.14 -3.39
C LEU A 107 -1.22 3.61 -3.39
N ARG A 108 -2.24 2.87 -3.84
CA ARG A 108 -2.19 1.40 -3.89
C ARG A 108 -1.12 0.91 -4.85
N GLY A 109 -0.93 1.57 -5.99
CA GLY A 109 0.10 1.26 -6.97
C GLY A 109 1.51 1.43 -6.39
N ALA A 110 1.75 2.52 -5.65
CA ALA A 110 3.03 2.73 -4.96
C ALA A 110 3.28 1.68 -3.88
N THR A 111 2.25 1.33 -3.09
CA THR A 111 2.30 0.20 -2.15
C THR A 111 2.57 -1.13 -2.85
N THR A 112 1.98 -1.35 -4.02
CA THR A 112 2.21 -2.57 -4.82
C THR A 112 3.66 -2.71 -5.25
N HIS A 113 4.26 -1.60 -5.71
CA HIS A 113 5.66 -1.57 -6.08
C HIS A 113 6.56 -1.86 -4.87
N HIS A 114 6.31 -1.17 -3.75
CA HIS A 114 7.08 -1.38 -2.52
C HIS A 114 6.94 -2.80 -1.97
N ALA A 115 5.74 -3.38 -1.99
CA ALA A 115 5.50 -4.76 -1.59
C ALA A 115 6.31 -5.75 -2.44
N ALA A 116 6.45 -5.49 -3.74
CA ALA A 116 7.31 -6.28 -4.61
C ALA A 116 8.81 -6.11 -4.28
N GLU A 117 9.26 -4.91 -3.94
CA GLU A 117 10.64 -4.68 -3.43
C GLU A 117 10.90 -5.51 -2.18
N VAL A 118 9.97 -5.48 -1.22
CA VAL A 118 10.05 -6.25 0.03
C VAL A 118 10.17 -7.76 -0.23
N LEU A 119 9.34 -8.32 -1.13
CA LEU A 119 9.41 -9.75 -1.49
C LEU A 119 10.70 -10.10 -2.23
N THR A 120 11.16 -9.24 -3.15
CA THR A 120 12.35 -9.51 -3.97
C THR A 120 13.66 -9.35 -3.18
N ALA A 121 13.64 -8.59 -2.08
CA ALA A 121 14.76 -8.46 -1.16
C ALA A 121 14.98 -9.71 -0.28
N VAL A 122 14.00 -10.62 -0.21
CA VAL A 122 14.12 -11.85 0.59
C VAL A 122 15.24 -12.74 0.04
N PRO A 123 16.23 -13.13 0.88
CA PRO A 123 17.29 -14.02 0.44
C PRO A 123 16.73 -15.35 -0.09
N ARG A 124 17.27 -15.86 -1.19
CA ARG A 124 16.80 -17.13 -1.82
C ARG A 124 16.83 -18.37 -0.90
N ARG A 125 17.60 -18.32 0.17
CA ARG A 125 17.73 -19.39 1.17
C ARG A 125 17.08 -19.05 2.51
N ALA A 126 16.28 -17.97 2.55
CA ALA A 126 15.52 -17.60 3.72
C ALA A 126 14.58 -18.74 4.12
N THR A 127 14.47 -18.97 5.42
CA THR A 127 13.58 -19.95 6.02
C THR A 127 13.04 -19.37 7.33
N GLY A 128 11.96 -19.94 7.85
CA GLY A 128 11.36 -19.44 9.09
C GLY A 128 10.98 -17.97 8.96
N VAL A 129 11.31 -17.16 9.97
CA VAL A 129 10.89 -15.75 10.07
C VAL A 129 11.36 -14.90 8.90
N ASP A 130 12.56 -15.12 8.37
CA ASP A 130 13.09 -14.35 7.24
C ASP A 130 12.28 -14.59 5.94
N LEU A 131 11.59 -15.74 5.86
CA LEU A 131 10.72 -16.08 4.75
C LEU A 131 9.28 -15.60 4.98
N THR A 132 8.77 -15.69 6.22
CA THR A 132 7.36 -15.45 6.52
C THR A 132 7.02 -14.01 6.88
N VAL A 133 7.96 -13.25 7.46
CA VAL A 133 7.74 -11.85 7.88
C VAL A 133 7.46 -10.92 6.70
N PRO A 134 8.19 -10.95 5.57
CA PRO A 134 7.96 -10.03 4.47
C PRO A 134 6.54 -10.12 3.86
N PRO A 135 6.00 -11.34 3.54
CA PRO A 135 4.59 -11.50 3.18
C PRO A 135 3.61 -10.97 4.22
N MET A 136 3.84 -11.26 5.51
CA MET A 136 3.00 -10.79 6.61
C MET A 136 2.97 -9.25 6.69
N LEU A 137 4.12 -8.58 6.57
CA LEU A 137 4.18 -7.11 6.57
C LEU A 137 3.35 -6.51 5.42
N ASN A 138 3.48 -7.07 4.21
CA ASN A 138 2.67 -6.66 3.07
C ASN A 138 1.16 -6.87 3.32
N SER A 139 0.75 -7.98 3.94
CA SER A 139 -0.64 -8.25 4.30
C SER A 139 -1.25 -7.13 5.15
N HIS A 140 -0.49 -6.61 6.10
CA HIS A 140 -0.96 -5.52 6.96
C HIS A 140 -1.23 -4.23 6.20
N VAL A 141 -0.39 -3.90 5.21
CA VAL A 141 -0.57 -2.70 4.40
C VAL A 141 -1.73 -2.88 3.42
N PHE A 142 -1.79 -4.00 2.69
CA PHE A 142 -2.90 -4.26 1.76
C PHE A 142 -4.24 -4.35 2.47
N GLY A 143 -4.30 -4.95 3.66
CA GLY A 143 -5.52 -4.98 4.47
C GLY A 143 -6.01 -3.56 4.83
N ALA A 144 -5.10 -2.61 5.08
CA ALA A 144 -5.50 -1.21 5.29
C ALA A 144 -6.09 -0.57 4.02
N PHE A 145 -5.51 -0.83 2.85
CA PHE A 145 -6.06 -0.36 1.56
C PHE A 145 -7.42 -0.98 1.23
N ASP A 146 -7.64 -2.24 1.59
CA ASP A 146 -8.93 -2.90 1.44
C ASP A 146 -9.96 -2.32 2.41
N ALA A 147 -9.52 -1.93 3.62
CA ALA A 147 -10.36 -1.21 4.57
C ALA A 147 -10.75 0.19 4.07
N PHE A 148 -9.84 0.91 3.40
CA PHE A 148 -10.15 2.19 2.77
C PHE A 148 -11.21 2.02 1.68
N ALA A 149 -11.03 1.07 0.77
CA ALA A 149 -12.00 0.79 -0.29
C ALA A 149 -13.37 0.40 0.28
N THR A 150 -13.39 -0.45 1.30
CA THR A 150 -14.63 -0.85 2.00
C THR A 150 -15.33 0.36 2.63
N ALA A 151 -14.60 1.23 3.31
CA ALA A 151 -15.16 2.44 3.93
C ALA A 151 -15.66 3.46 2.89
N VAL A 152 -14.97 3.60 1.75
CA VAL A 152 -15.37 4.49 0.65
C VAL A 152 -16.65 3.97 -0.01
N ARG A 153 -16.70 2.69 -0.37
CA ARG A 153 -17.90 2.06 -0.97
C ARG A 153 -19.13 2.20 -0.07
N ARG A 154 -18.96 1.99 1.23
CA ARG A 154 -20.03 2.16 2.22
C ARG A 154 -20.60 3.58 2.20
N ASP A 155 -19.74 4.59 2.11
CA ASP A 155 -20.14 6.00 2.20
C ASP A 155 -20.71 6.54 0.87
N LEU A 156 -20.28 6.00 -0.27
CA LEU A 156 -20.76 6.41 -1.60
C LEU A 156 -22.17 5.91 -1.94
N GLY A 157 -22.60 4.79 -1.36
CA GLY A 157 -23.81 4.08 -1.76
C GLY A 157 -23.64 3.31 -3.08
N LYS A 158 -24.58 2.40 -3.38
CA LYS A 158 -24.42 1.34 -4.39
C LYS A 158 -24.00 1.82 -5.79
N GLU A 159 -24.69 2.82 -6.34
CA GLU A 159 -24.44 3.27 -7.72
C GLU A 159 -23.08 3.97 -7.87
N ARG A 160 -22.77 4.89 -6.94
CA ARG A 160 -21.49 5.60 -6.95
C ARG A 160 -20.31 4.70 -6.58
N ALA A 161 -20.53 3.70 -5.72
CA ALA A 161 -19.53 2.67 -5.44
C ALA A 161 -19.19 1.86 -6.70
N ALA A 162 -20.20 1.46 -7.49
CA ALA A 162 -19.96 0.76 -8.75
C ALA A 162 -19.21 1.62 -9.79
N GLU A 163 -19.49 2.94 -9.84
CA GLU A 163 -18.71 3.86 -10.67
C GLU A 163 -17.25 3.97 -10.19
N TRP A 164 -17.04 4.08 -8.88
CA TRP A 164 -15.72 4.14 -8.27
C TRP A 164 -14.92 2.85 -8.55
N ASP A 165 -15.53 1.67 -8.37
CA ASP A 165 -14.88 0.38 -8.63
C ASP A 165 -14.47 0.24 -10.10
N ARG A 166 -15.32 0.67 -11.04
CA ARG A 166 -15.00 0.68 -12.46
C ARG A 166 -13.81 1.58 -12.77
N LYS A 167 -13.75 2.80 -12.23
CA LYS A 167 -12.61 3.71 -12.42
C LYS A 167 -11.33 3.12 -11.83
N VAL A 168 -11.40 2.56 -10.62
CA VAL A 168 -10.26 1.87 -9.99
C VAL A 168 -9.75 0.74 -10.89
N PHE A 169 -10.63 -0.10 -11.43
CA PHE A 169 -10.25 -1.18 -12.35
C PHE A 169 -9.62 -0.65 -13.65
N GLU A 170 -10.26 0.32 -14.31
CA GLU A 170 -9.76 0.93 -15.55
C GLU A 170 -8.37 1.53 -15.35
N GLU A 171 -8.16 2.29 -14.29
CA GLU A 171 -6.89 2.94 -14.00
C GLU A 171 -5.80 1.96 -13.54
N ALA A 172 -6.14 0.99 -12.69
CA ALA A 172 -5.18 -0.02 -12.21
C ALA A 172 -4.69 -0.96 -13.35
N THR A 173 -5.49 -1.13 -14.40
CA THR A 173 -5.15 -1.97 -15.56
C THR A 173 -4.65 -1.19 -16.77
N ALA A 174 -4.78 0.14 -16.79
CA ALA A 174 -4.43 0.99 -17.95
C ALA A 174 -2.96 0.91 -18.38
N ARG A 175 -2.03 0.71 -17.43
CA ARG A 175 -0.57 0.73 -17.69
C ARG A 175 0.06 -0.67 -17.72
N GLN A 176 -0.76 -1.71 -17.91
CA GLN A 176 -0.26 -3.08 -17.94
C GLN A 176 0.77 -3.26 -19.08
N SER A 177 1.85 -3.95 -18.76
CA SER A 177 2.82 -4.45 -19.73
C SER A 177 2.95 -5.97 -19.61
N VAL A 178 3.52 -6.61 -20.64
CA VAL A 178 3.88 -8.03 -20.56
C VAL A 178 4.91 -8.18 -19.42
N PRO A 179 4.69 -9.10 -18.45
CA PRO A 179 5.62 -9.25 -17.35
C PRO A 179 7.04 -9.55 -17.85
N PRO A 180 8.05 -8.75 -17.45
CA PRO A 180 9.43 -9.03 -17.82
C PRO A 180 9.90 -10.34 -17.18
N PRO A 181 10.96 -11.00 -17.68
CA PRO A 181 11.54 -12.14 -16.99
C PRO A 181 11.99 -11.76 -15.57
N TYR A 182 11.60 -12.55 -14.57
CA TYR A 182 11.94 -12.28 -13.15
C TYR A 182 13.44 -12.08 -12.92
N ALA A 183 14.30 -12.84 -13.62
CA ALA A 183 15.75 -12.71 -13.49
C ALA A 183 16.32 -11.36 -13.99
N LYS A 184 15.57 -10.60 -14.79
CA LYS A 184 15.99 -9.29 -15.32
C LYS A 184 15.42 -8.14 -14.50
N ASP A 185 14.15 -8.26 -14.13
CA ASP A 185 13.43 -7.25 -13.36
C ASP A 185 12.46 -7.95 -12.40
N PRO A 186 12.92 -8.34 -11.20
CA PRO A 186 12.09 -9.05 -10.22
C PRO A 186 10.86 -8.25 -9.79
N VAL A 187 11.05 -6.95 -9.53
CA VAL A 187 9.97 -6.06 -9.05
C VAL A 187 8.95 -5.85 -10.15
N GLY A 188 9.39 -5.46 -11.36
CA GLY A 188 8.52 -5.30 -12.51
C GLY A 188 7.80 -6.58 -12.90
N HIS A 189 8.44 -7.76 -12.74
CA HIS A 189 7.79 -9.04 -12.94
C HIS A 189 6.61 -9.25 -12.00
N LEU A 190 6.78 -9.02 -10.69
CA LEU A 190 5.69 -9.19 -9.72
C LEU A 190 4.54 -8.22 -9.97
N VAL A 191 4.85 -6.93 -10.17
CA VAL A 191 3.84 -5.88 -10.40
C VAL A 191 3.05 -6.14 -11.68
N ALA A 192 3.74 -6.39 -12.80
CA ALA A 192 3.07 -6.62 -14.08
C ALA A 192 2.28 -7.94 -14.09
N SER A 193 2.77 -8.99 -13.42
CA SER A 193 2.06 -10.27 -13.32
C SER A 193 0.78 -10.13 -12.49
N TRP A 194 0.81 -9.40 -11.38
CA TRP A 194 -0.40 -9.09 -10.61
C TRP A 194 -1.40 -8.25 -11.43
N GLN A 195 -0.93 -7.21 -12.13
CA GLN A 195 -1.80 -6.39 -13.00
C GLN A 195 -2.47 -7.23 -14.08
N GLN A 196 -1.74 -8.21 -14.62
CA GLN A 196 -2.29 -9.19 -15.56
C GLN A 196 -3.38 -10.03 -14.93
N THR A 197 -3.18 -10.57 -13.73
CA THR A 197 -4.20 -11.31 -12.99
C THR A 197 -5.45 -10.47 -12.73
N LEU A 198 -5.30 -9.20 -12.33
CA LEU A 198 -6.43 -8.28 -12.15
C LEU A 198 -7.24 -8.11 -13.43
N ARG A 199 -6.56 -7.90 -14.57
CA ARG A 199 -7.22 -7.74 -15.87
C ARG A 199 -7.92 -9.01 -16.33
N GLU A 200 -7.28 -10.16 -16.19
CA GLU A 200 -7.83 -11.47 -16.57
C GLU A 200 -9.07 -11.85 -15.74
N GLY A 201 -9.10 -11.45 -14.46
CA GLY A 201 -10.28 -11.59 -13.61
C GLY A 201 -11.48 -10.74 -14.05
N GLY A 202 -11.22 -9.64 -14.75
CA GLY A 202 -12.25 -8.72 -15.25
C GLY A 202 -12.89 -7.84 -14.16
N LEU A 203 -13.69 -6.87 -14.60
CA LEU A 203 -14.34 -5.89 -13.71
C LEU A 203 -15.24 -6.53 -12.65
N GLU A 204 -15.95 -7.61 -12.99
CA GLU A 204 -16.88 -8.26 -12.07
C GLU A 204 -16.16 -8.85 -10.84
N ASN A 205 -14.95 -9.37 -11.01
CA ASN A 205 -14.15 -9.97 -9.94
C ASN A 205 -13.08 -9.02 -9.40
N SER A 206 -13.03 -7.76 -9.86
CA SER A 206 -11.89 -6.88 -9.58
C SER A 206 -11.72 -6.57 -8.10
N ALA A 207 -12.81 -6.45 -7.35
CA ALA A 207 -12.76 -6.23 -5.90
C ALA A 207 -12.10 -7.42 -5.19
N ASP A 208 -12.51 -8.64 -5.51
CA ASP A 208 -11.95 -9.85 -4.91
C ASP A 208 -10.47 -10.03 -5.29
N VAL A 209 -10.10 -9.76 -6.54
CA VAL A 209 -8.70 -9.85 -6.98
C VAL A 209 -7.82 -8.77 -6.34
N LEU A 210 -8.36 -7.57 -6.08
CA LEU A 210 -7.67 -6.55 -5.30
C LEU A 210 -7.44 -7.04 -3.86
N GLU A 211 -8.46 -7.57 -3.19
CA GLU A 211 -8.33 -8.07 -1.81
C GLU A 211 -7.35 -9.25 -1.68
N GLN A 212 -7.22 -10.07 -2.72
CA GLN A 212 -6.29 -11.21 -2.76
C GLN A 212 -4.87 -10.83 -3.22
N GLN A 213 -4.62 -9.54 -3.49
CA GLN A 213 -3.40 -9.08 -4.15
C GLN A 213 -2.12 -9.60 -3.50
N ASN A 214 -1.99 -9.54 -2.17
CA ASN A 214 -0.77 -10.00 -1.50
C ASN A 214 -0.55 -11.49 -1.71
N ALA A 215 -1.59 -12.31 -1.55
CA ALA A 215 -1.50 -13.77 -1.72
C ALA A 215 -1.14 -14.16 -3.16
N VAL A 216 -1.67 -13.43 -4.14
CA VAL A 216 -1.29 -13.59 -5.56
C VAL A 216 0.18 -13.22 -5.78
N MET A 217 0.64 -12.08 -5.26
CA MET A 217 2.04 -11.65 -5.40
C MET A 217 3.01 -12.63 -4.72
N VAL A 218 2.65 -13.14 -3.54
CA VAL A 218 3.41 -14.16 -2.80
C VAL A 218 3.52 -15.45 -3.60
N ASP A 219 2.44 -15.91 -4.23
CA ASP A 219 2.46 -17.10 -5.07
C ASP A 219 3.36 -16.91 -6.31
N ILE A 220 3.25 -15.77 -7.00
CA ILE A 220 4.10 -15.43 -8.16
C ILE A 220 5.57 -15.39 -7.75
N TRP A 221 5.89 -14.70 -6.66
CA TRP A 221 7.25 -14.61 -6.12
C TRP A 221 7.79 -15.98 -5.70
N GLY A 222 6.99 -16.79 -5.01
CA GLY A 222 7.36 -18.14 -4.60
C GLY A 222 7.66 -19.05 -5.78
N LYS A 223 6.84 -18.99 -6.85
CA LYS A 223 7.10 -19.70 -8.11
C LYS A 223 8.43 -19.26 -8.73
N ALA A 224 8.64 -17.95 -8.84
CA ALA A 224 9.82 -17.38 -9.48
C ALA A 224 11.14 -17.67 -8.73
N THR A 225 11.06 -17.86 -7.41
CA THR A 225 12.20 -18.19 -6.55
C THR A 225 12.41 -19.68 -6.34
N GLY A 226 11.48 -20.53 -6.80
CA GLY A 226 11.57 -21.97 -6.70
C GLY A 226 11.20 -22.54 -5.33
N LEU A 227 10.34 -21.84 -4.57
CA LEU A 227 9.77 -22.39 -3.35
C LEU A 227 8.91 -23.62 -3.69
N GLY A 228 9.02 -24.67 -2.87
CA GLY A 228 8.20 -25.87 -3.04
C GLY A 228 6.71 -25.59 -2.82
N ASP A 229 5.84 -26.32 -3.50
CA ASP A 229 4.39 -26.05 -3.52
C ASP A 229 3.78 -25.95 -2.13
N LYS A 230 4.09 -26.89 -1.21
CA LYS A 230 3.59 -26.86 0.16
C LYS A 230 3.95 -25.56 0.93
N VAL A 231 5.14 -25.02 0.70
CA VAL A 231 5.57 -23.77 1.34
C VAL A 231 4.83 -22.58 0.73
N ARG A 232 4.66 -22.59 -0.60
CA ARG A 232 3.91 -21.55 -1.31
C ARG A 232 2.45 -21.53 -0.89
N ASP A 233 1.80 -22.68 -0.82
CA ASP A 233 0.40 -22.80 -0.39
C ASP A 233 0.23 -22.25 1.03
N SER A 234 1.14 -22.59 1.95
CA SER A 234 1.13 -22.04 3.31
C SER A 234 1.28 -20.52 3.32
N LEU A 235 2.24 -19.97 2.59
CA LEU A 235 2.46 -18.52 2.53
C LEU A 235 1.29 -17.78 1.86
N HIS A 236 0.65 -18.40 0.88
CA HIS A 236 -0.55 -17.87 0.23
C HIS A 236 -1.72 -17.81 1.22
N ASP A 237 -1.99 -18.91 1.93
CA ASP A 237 -3.06 -18.98 2.93
C ASP A 237 -2.82 -18.00 4.08
N ASP A 238 -1.59 -17.91 4.58
CA ASP A 238 -1.19 -16.94 5.60
C ASP A 238 -1.41 -15.50 5.10
N ALA A 239 -1.02 -15.20 3.86
CA ALA A 239 -1.22 -13.88 3.26
C ALA A 239 -2.72 -13.50 3.16
N LEU A 240 -3.60 -14.43 2.78
CA LEU A 240 -5.05 -14.20 2.75
C LEU A 240 -5.60 -13.92 4.16
N ASN A 241 -5.23 -14.76 5.13
CA ASN A 241 -5.72 -14.67 6.51
C ASN A 241 -5.24 -13.37 7.18
N ASP A 242 -3.96 -13.05 7.06
CA ASP A 242 -3.37 -11.84 7.65
C ASP A 242 -3.94 -10.57 7.01
N THR A 243 -4.15 -10.56 5.69
CA THR A 243 -4.73 -9.40 4.98
C THR A 243 -6.16 -9.17 5.46
N SER A 244 -6.96 -10.22 5.57
CA SER A 244 -8.33 -10.16 6.09
C SER A 244 -8.37 -9.66 7.54
N ALA A 245 -7.48 -10.17 8.40
CA ALA A 245 -7.38 -9.74 9.80
C ALA A 245 -6.95 -8.26 9.92
N ALA A 246 -5.97 -7.84 9.13
CA ALA A 246 -5.49 -6.46 9.07
C ALA A 246 -6.58 -5.50 8.56
N ARG A 247 -7.35 -5.90 7.53
CA ARG A 247 -8.52 -5.16 7.06
C ARG A 247 -9.54 -4.94 8.17
N GLY A 248 -9.89 -6.01 8.88
CA GLY A 248 -10.81 -5.92 10.02
C GLY A 248 -10.30 -4.98 11.12
N ASN A 249 -9.00 -4.97 11.40
CA ASN A 249 -8.40 -4.04 12.35
C ASN A 249 -8.46 -2.58 11.85
N ALA A 250 -8.03 -2.33 10.62
CA ALA A 250 -8.06 -1.01 10.02
C ALA A 250 -9.49 -0.43 9.97
N LEU A 251 -10.48 -1.24 9.60
CA LEU A 251 -11.90 -0.82 9.57
C LEU A 251 -12.41 -0.33 10.92
N ARG A 252 -12.06 -1.00 12.03
CA ARG A 252 -12.44 -0.56 13.38
C ARG A 252 -11.85 0.80 13.78
N ASN A 253 -10.76 1.20 13.14
CA ASN A 253 -10.10 2.48 13.37
C ASN A 253 -10.60 3.59 12.43
N LEU A 254 -11.42 3.24 11.42
CA LEU A 254 -11.97 4.14 10.40
C LEU A 254 -13.49 4.34 10.53
N SER A 255 -14.14 3.59 11.42
CA SER A 255 -15.53 3.72 11.84
C SER A 255 -15.68 4.69 13.00
#